data_AF-A0A961JR92-F1
#
_entry.id   AF-A0A961JR92-F1
#
_cell.length_a   1.000
_cell.length_b   1.000
_cell.length_c   1.000
_cell.angle_alpha   90.00
_cell.angle_beta   90.00
_cell.angle_gamma   90.00
#
_symmetry.space_group_name_H-M   'P 1'
#
loop_
_entity.id
_entity.type
_entity.pdbx_description
1 polymer ?
#
loop_
_entity_poly.entity_id
_entity_poly.type
_entity_poly.pdbx_seq_one_letter_code
_entity_poly.pdbx_strand_id
1 'polypeptide(L)' 'MSPLPPRLVAFHANGADRYGVLTAAGIVDLTPDYGARFKGLKEVIEAGALAELVAAAAGRAATFREQDVRYL' A
#
# COMPACT_ATOMS: atom_id res chain seq x y z
N MET A 1 -13.74 -12.42 16.02
CA MET A 1 -12.43 -12.42 15.34
C MET A 1 -12.04 -10.96 15.17
N SER A 2 -10.98 -10.48 15.82
CA SER A 2 -10.53 -9.09 15.61
C SER A 2 -10.05 -8.94 14.16
N PRO A 3 -10.37 -7.84 13.47
CA PRO A 3 -9.81 -7.61 12.14
C PRO A 3 -8.27 -7.58 12.25
N LEU A 4 -7.60 -8.28 11.33
CA LEU A 4 -6.15 -8.21 11.23
C LEU A 4 -5.73 -6.74 11.03
N PRO A 5 -4.64 -6.28 11.66
CA PRO A 5 -4.17 -4.93 11.46
C PRO A 5 -3.88 -4.69 9.97
N PRO A 6 -4.18 -3.50 9.43
CA PRO A 6 -3.85 -3.14 8.06
C PRO A 6 -2.34 -3.31 7.83
N ARG A 7 -1.96 -3.97 6.74
CA ARG A 7 -0.55 -4.28 6.43
C ARG A 7 -0.12 -3.44 5.24
N LEU A 8 0.97 -2.69 5.41
CA LEU A 8 1.64 -2.05 4.29
C LEU A 8 2.44 -3.10 3.52
N VAL A 9 2.34 -3.07 2.20
CA VAL A 9 2.99 -4.01 1.30
C VAL A 9 3.67 -3.26 0.17
N ALA A 10 4.85 -3.73 -0.22
CA ALA A 10 5.51 -3.37 -1.47
C ALA A 10 5.26 -4.48 -2.48
N PHE A 11 4.95 -4.11 -3.72
CA PHE A 11 4.58 -5.06 -4.75
C PHE A 11 4.90 -4.52 -6.13
N HIS A 12 5.08 -5.43 -7.09
CA HIS A 12 5.21 -5.11 -8.49
C HIS A 12 3.89 -5.40 -9.21
N ALA A 13 3.39 -4.40 -9.93
CA ALA A 13 2.20 -4.53 -10.76
C ALA A 13 2.27 -3.55 -11.95
N ASN A 14 1.70 -3.95 -13.09
CA ASN A 14 1.68 -3.14 -14.31
C ASN A 14 3.07 -2.61 -14.72
N GLY A 15 4.12 -3.41 -14.53
CA GLY A 15 5.49 -3.06 -14.92
C GLY A 15 6.21 -2.06 -14.00
N ALA A 16 5.65 -1.75 -12.82
CA ALA A 16 6.26 -0.83 -11.86
C ALA A 16 6.22 -1.39 -10.43
N ASP A 17 7.24 -1.00 -9.65
CA ASP A 17 7.25 -1.21 -8.20
C ASP A 17 6.34 -0.17 -7.54
N ARG A 18 5.53 -0.64 -6.60
CA ARG A 18 4.42 0.06 -5.98
C ARG A 18 4.35 -0.28 -4.50
N TYR A 19 3.58 0.51 -3.75
CA TYR A 19 3.27 0.21 -2.37
C TYR A 19 1.85 0.65 -2.00
N GLY A 20 1.31 -0.02 -1.00
CA GLY A 20 -0.08 0.18 -0.62
C GLY A 20 -0.46 -0.57 0.64
N VAL A 21 -1.75 -0.56 0.95
CA VAL A 21 -2.32 -1.24 2.12
C VAL A 21 -3.09 -2.47 1.68
N LEU A 22 -2.71 -3.64 2.20
CA LEU A 22 -3.45 -4.88 2.04
C LEU A 22 -4.67 -4.89 2.96
N THR A 23 -5.83 -5.15 2.37
CA THR A 23 -7.13 -5.26 3.02
C THR A 23 -7.78 -6.60 2.67
N ALA A 24 -8.91 -6.93 3.29
CA ALA A 24 -9.69 -8.11 2.92
C ALA A 24 -10.23 -8.07 1.47
N ALA A 25 -10.33 -6.89 0.86
CA ALA A 25 -10.81 -6.72 -0.52
C ALA A 25 -9.68 -6.73 -1.56
N GLY A 26 -8.40 -6.77 -1.13
CA GLY A 26 -7.22 -6.61 -1.98
C GLY A 26 -6.35 -5.44 -1.53
N ILE A 27 -5.51 -4.94 -2.43
CA ILE A 27 -4.51 -3.91 -2.14
C ILE A 27 -5.01 -2.55 -2.62
N VAL A 28 -5.04 -1.58 -1.71
CA VAL A 28 -5.21 -0.16 -2.04
C VAL A 28 -3.85 0.40 -2.40
N ASP A 29 -3.65 0.73 -3.67
CA ASP A 29 -2.39 1.30 -4.14
C ASP A 29 -2.30 2.79 -3.77
N LEU A 30 -1.22 3.17 -3.09
CA LEU A 30 -0.97 4.54 -2.66
C LEU A 30 0.12 5.21 -3.50
N THR A 31 0.79 4.46 -4.37
CA THR A 31 1.86 4.96 -5.25
C THR A 31 1.43 6.16 -6.11
N PRO A 32 0.22 6.21 -6.71
CA PRO A 32 -0.19 7.35 -7.54
C PRO A 32 -0.27 8.67 -6.76
N ASP A 33 -0.68 8.62 -5.50
CA ASP A 33 -0.92 9.80 -4.67
C ASP A 33 0.34 10.23 -3.91
N TYR A 34 1.15 9.24 -3.49
CA TYR A 34 2.29 9.46 -2.59
C TYR A 34 3.65 9.25 -3.24
N GLY A 35 3.71 8.67 -4.44
CA GLY A 35 4.96 8.29 -5.13
C GLY A 35 5.88 9.46 -5.45
N ALA A 36 5.32 10.67 -5.57
CA ALA A 36 6.10 11.90 -5.72
C ALA A 36 6.84 12.31 -4.44
N ARG A 37 6.27 11.98 -3.27
CA ARG A 37 6.84 12.29 -1.94
C ARG A 37 7.68 11.14 -1.39
N PHE A 38 7.24 9.90 -1.58
CA PHE A 38 7.89 8.68 -1.10
C PHE A 38 8.11 7.72 -2.27
N LYS A 39 9.35 7.42 -2.61
CA LYS A 39 9.65 6.50 -3.71
C LYS A 39 9.26 5.05 -3.41
N GLY A 40 9.31 4.66 -2.15
CA GLY A 40 8.85 3.36 -1.68
C GLY A 40 8.64 3.34 -0.17
N LEU A 41 8.39 2.15 0.39
CA LEU A 41 8.14 1.99 1.82
C LEU A 41 9.33 2.39 2.70
N LYS A 42 10.57 2.32 2.18
CA LYS A 42 11.75 2.78 2.92
C LYS A 42 11.63 4.26 3.27
N GLU A 43 11.33 5.12 2.30
CA GLU A 43 11.20 6.57 2.51
C GLU A 43 9.99 6.89 3.41
N VAL A 44 8.91 6.09 3.33
CA VAL A 44 7.77 6.21 4.25
C VAL A 44 8.20 5.98 5.70
N ILE A 45 9.01 4.93 5.94
CA ILE A 45 9.51 4.59 7.28
C ILE A 45 10.44 5.69 7.79
N GLU A 46 11.39 6.13 6.97
CA GLU A 46 12.34 7.19 7.33
C GLU A 46 11.63 8.51 7.67
N ALA A 47 10.51 8.80 6.98
CA ALA A 47 9.67 9.95 7.25
C ALA A 47 8.67 9.77 8.41
N GLY A 48 8.60 8.57 9.02
CA GLY A 48 7.63 8.27 10.09
C GLY A 48 6.16 8.30 9.62
N ALA A 49 5.90 8.10 8.33
CA ALA A 49 4.60 8.32 7.69
C ALA A 49 3.70 7.06 7.61
N LEU A 50 4.03 5.97 8.30
CA LEU A 50 3.27 4.72 8.22
C LEU A 50 1.80 4.90 8.61
N ALA A 51 1.53 5.61 9.70
CA ALA A 51 0.16 5.86 10.17
C ALA A 51 -0.64 6.74 9.19
N GLU A 52 0.02 7.70 8.53
CA GLU A 52 -0.58 8.54 7.49
C GLU A 52 -1.06 7.69 6.32
N LEU A 53 -0.22 6.77 5.81
CA LEU A 53 -0.60 5.90 4.69
C LEU A 53 -1.73 4.93 5.04
N VAL A 54 -1.71 4.36 6.25
CA VAL A 54 -2.80 3.48 6.72
C VAL A 54 -4.12 4.25 6.79
N ALA A 55 -4.10 5.47 7.32
CA ALA A 55 -5.28 6.34 7.35
C ALA A 55 -5.74 6.74 5.94
N ALA A 56 -4.81 7.02 5.03
CA ALA A 56 -5.13 7.39 3.65
C ALA A 56 -5.85 6.26 2.88
N ALA A 57 -5.53 4.99 3.19
CA ALA A 57 -6.19 3.85 2.56
C ALA A 57 -7.60 3.56 3.11
N ALA A 58 -7.97 4.10 4.28
CA ALA A 58 -9.25 3.79 4.92
C ALA A 58 -10.42 4.25 4.04
N GLY A 59 -11.38 3.34 3.81
CA GLY A 59 -12.57 3.61 2.99
C GLY A 59 -12.35 3.63 1.47
N ARG A 60 -11.10 3.43 1.00
CA ARG A 60 -10.82 3.33 -0.43
C ARG A 60 -11.08 1.92 -0.96
N ALA A 61 -11.48 1.83 -2.22
CA ALA A 61 -11.59 0.56 -2.92
C ALA A 61 -10.19 0.00 -3.25
N ALA A 62 -10.08 -1.33 -3.27
CA ALA A 62 -8.85 -1.99 -3.71
C ALA A 62 -8.58 -1.70 -5.19
N THR A 63 -7.33 -1.36 -5.51
CA THR A 63 -6.85 -1.11 -6.87
C THR A 63 -6.37 -2.40 -7.52
N PHE A 64 -5.79 -3.30 -6.74
CA PHE A 64 -5.28 -4.59 -7.19
C PHE A 64 -5.85 -5.72 -6.35
N ARG A 65 -6.11 -6.88 -6.98
CA ARG A 65 -6.27 -8.13 -6.23
C ARG A 65 -4.89 -8.61 -5.81
N GLU A 66 -4.80 -9.19 -4.62
CA GLU A 66 -3.53 -9.71 -4.09
C GLU A 66 -2.89 -10.76 -5.01
N GLN A 67 -3.70 -11.60 -5.66
CA GLN A 67 -3.24 -12.61 -6.60
C GLN A 67 -2.71 -12.07 -7.94
N ASP A 68 -2.98 -10.80 -8.24
CA ASP A 68 -2.60 -10.16 -9.52
C ASP A 68 -1.28 -9.38 -9.39
N VAL A 69 -0.64 -9.41 -8.22
CA VAL A 69 0.63 -8.70 -7.95
C VAL A 69 1.74 -9.67 -7.54
N ARG A 70 2.99 -9.21 -7.66
CA ARG A 70 4.15 -9.90 -7.10
C ARG A 70 4.68 -9.10 -5.91
N TYR A 71 4.71 -9.67 -4.72
CA TYR A 71 5.33 -9.01 -3.56
C TYR A 71 6.83 -8.80 -3.74
N LEU A 72 7.34 -7.71 -3.17
CA LEU A 72 8.76 -7.32 -3.17
C LEU A 72 9.41 -7.55 -1.81
#